data_AF-A0A4Q5VQ36-F1
#
_entry.id   AF-A0A4Q5VQ36-F1
#
_cell.length_a   1.000
_cell.length_b   1.000
_cell.length_c   1.000
_cell.angle_alpha   90.00
_cell.angle_beta   90.00
_cell.angle_gamma   90.00
#
_symmetry.space_group_name_H-M   'P 1'
#
loop_
_entity.id
_entity.type
_entity.pdbx_description
1 polymer ?
#
loop_
_entity_poly.entity_id
_entity_poly.type
_entity_poly.pdbx_seq_one_letter_code
_entity_poly.pdbx_strand_id
1 'polypeptide(L)'
;MKKLLLLCSIMLLGTIQYSYAQNQQEFIETVELNRKTNSLVFKDILKHIYAQPLMGAQKYESDENFKPYPKTIFYDVAAQEQQLVLMHPVVVYKNANNEIRYFILMEKLHLDGNGYPKMCNACSAKADFLIFKRQLDDSFYLINYQLNADDLPGGAGRLKLDLKQIKQHLQPIGKDLIGSYFIGHYTGAGGEAGSEWYNLFLPDKGKIQVVDIGLAGNDSRSFYADRPEYSSVTTSTLKVVPNDQAYYPVEVTYQTLDGAKEKPVVEKSRFIFDVKTNAYIEQKIKSINN
;
A
#
# COMPACT_ATOMS: atom_id res chain seq x y z
N MET A 1 -0.48 28.88 -69.38
CA MET A 1 0.88 28.52 -68.93
C MET A 1 1.10 29.04 -67.52
N LYS A 2 1.67 28.19 -66.66
CA LYS A 2 2.17 28.41 -65.28
C LYS A 2 1.15 28.38 -64.12
N LYS A 3 1.10 27.19 -63.49
CA LYS A 3 1.24 26.86 -62.06
C LYS A 3 0.37 27.63 -61.03
N LEU A 4 -0.43 26.90 -60.25
CA LEU A 4 -0.09 26.58 -58.85
C LEU A 4 -1.00 25.47 -58.27
N LEU A 5 -0.36 24.54 -57.57
CA LEU A 5 -0.96 23.54 -56.68
C LEU A 5 -1.53 24.21 -55.42
N LEU A 6 -2.65 23.70 -54.89
CA LEU A 6 -2.84 23.60 -53.44
C LEU A 6 -3.87 22.53 -53.05
N LEU A 7 -3.35 21.47 -52.41
CA LEU A 7 -3.88 20.63 -51.32
C LEU A 7 -5.37 20.24 -51.31
N CYS A 8 -5.71 18.96 -51.47
CA CYS A 8 -5.69 17.89 -50.45
C CYS A 8 -6.80 18.00 -49.38
N SER A 9 -7.84 17.19 -49.60
CA SER A 9 -8.37 16.20 -48.63
C SER A 9 -8.96 16.71 -47.31
N ILE A 10 -10.27 16.99 -47.26
CA ILE A 10 -11.07 16.83 -46.03
C ILE A 10 -12.43 16.21 -46.40
N MET A 11 -12.48 14.88 -46.41
CA MET A 11 -13.71 14.08 -46.44
C MET A 11 -13.45 12.84 -45.59
N LEU A 12 -13.70 12.94 -44.28
CA LEU A 12 -14.00 11.85 -43.34
C LEU A 12 -14.12 12.47 -41.94
N LEU A 13 -15.30 13.03 -41.64
CA LEU A 13 -15.72 13.24 -40.26
C LEU A 13 -16.00 11.85 -39.68
N GLY A 14 -14.93 11.23 -39.19
CA GLY A 14 -14.97 9.98 -38.47
C GLY A 14 -15.81 10.12 -37.21
N THR A 15 -16.70 9.17 -37.03
CA THR A 15 -17.24 8.74 -35.75
C THR A 15 -16.08 8.55 -34.77
N ILE A 16 -15.89 9.47 -33.82
CA ILE A 16 -15.06 9.20 -32.65
C ILE A 16 -15.88 8.28 -31.76
N GLN A 17 -15.73 6.98 -32.02
CA GLN A 17 -16.02 5.95 -31.03
C GLN A 17 -15.12 6.22 -29.83
N TYR A 18 -15.71 6.31 -28.65
CA TYR A 18 -14.98 6.32 -27.38
C TYR A 18 -14.29 4.96 -27.19
N SER A 19 -13.11 4.82 -27.79
CA SER A 19 -12.15 3.79 -27.47
C SER A 19 -11.13 4.38 -26.50
N TYR A 20 -11.55 4.65 -25.26
CA TYR A 20 -10.61 4.60 -24.13
C TYR A 20 -10.57 3.17 -23.62
N ALA A 21 -10.12 2.29 -24.51
CA ALA A 21 -9.73 0.94 -24.14
C ALA A 21 -8.41 1.03 -23.37
N GLN A 22 -8.38 0.33 -22.23
CA GLN A 22 -7.29 -0.59 -21.90
C GLN A 22 -5.89 -0.07 -22.21
N ASN A 23 -5.30 0.71 -21.30
CA ASN A 23 -3.85 0.88 -21.35
C ASN A 23 -3.19 1.02 -19.96
N GLN A 24 -3.68 0.24 -18.99
CA GLN A 24 -2.93 -0.10 -17.77
C GLN A 24 -3.15 -1.55 -17.30
N GLN A 25 -3.53 -2.45 -18.22
CA GLN A 25 -3.68 -3.87 -17.90
C GLN A 25 -3.04 -4.75 -18.98
N GLU A 26 -1.77 -4.45 -19.27
CA GLU A 26 -0.83 -5.39 -19.88
C GLU A 26 0.47 -5.33 -19.06
N PHE A 27 0.38 -5.83 -17.82
CA PHE A 27 1.55 -6.48 -17.25
C PHE A 27 1.19 -7.96 -17.20
N ILE A 28 1.85 -8.73 -18.07
CA ILE A 28 1.64 -10.16 -18.23
C ILE A 28 1.86 -10.82 -16.86
N GLU A 29 0.76 -11.33 -16.31
CA GLU A 29 0.75 -12.39 -15.30
C GLU A 29 1.59 -13.55 -15.84
N THR A 30 2.79 -13.75 -15.32
CA THR A 30 3.53 -15.01 -15.53
C THR A 30 3.22 -16.05 -14.47
N VAL A 31 2.30 -15.76 -13.53
CA VAL A 31 1.82 -16.70 -12.52
C VAL A 31 0.30 -16.64 -12.47
N GLU A 32 -0.38 -17.58 -13.13
CA GLU A 32 -1.80 -17.83 -12.89
C GLU A 32 -1.93 -18.49 -11.51
N LEU A 33 -2.50 -17.75 -10.55
CA LEU A 33 -2.74 -18.30 -9.22
C LEU A 33 -3.92 -19.27 -9.27
N ASN A 34 -3.69 -20.45 -8.72
CA ASN A 34 -4.78 -21.35 -8.35
C ASN A 34 -5.67 -20.66 -7.31
N ARG A 35 -6.97 -20.99 -7.34
CA ARG A 35 -7.97 -20.29 -6.53
C ARG A 35 -8.36 -20.99 -5.24
N LYS A 36 -7.99 -22.24 -5.02
CA LYS A 36 -8.50 -23.06 -3.90
C LYS A 36 -7.38 -23.68 -3.09
N THR A 37 -7.50 -23.63 -1.77
CA THR A 37 -6.63 -24.35 -0.81
C THR A 37 -7.45 -24.82 0.38
N ASN A 38 -7.00 -25.85 1.09
CA ASN A 38 -7.68 -26.35 2.29
C ASN A 38 -7.22 -25.64 3.58
N SER A 39 -6.19 -24.81 3.49
CA SER A 39 -5.56 -24.16 4.64
C SER A 39 -4.81 -22.90 4.21
N LEU A 40 -4.76 -21.92 5.12
CA LEU A 40 -4.04 -20.66 4.97
C LEU A 40 -2.63 -20.71 5.58
N VAL A 41 -2.11 -21.90 5.88
CA VAL A 41 -0.71 -22.06 6.30
C VAL A 41 0.21 -21.86 5.11
N PHE A 42 1.37 -21.25 5.34
CA PHE A 42 2.34 -20.87 4.30
C PHE A 42 2.65 -21.97 3.29
N LYS A 43 2.92 -23.20 3.75
CA LYS A 43 3.20 -24.34 2.85
C LYS A 43 2.05 -24.65 1.89
N ASP A 44 0.81 -24.54 2.36
CA ASP A 44 -0.37 -24.82 1.55
C ASP A 44 -0.65 -23.67 0.58
N ILE A 45 -0.41 -22.42 0.98
CA ILE A 45 -0.47 -21.25 0.09
C ILE A 45 0.53 -21.41 -1.06
N LEU A 46 1.79 -21.72 -0.75
CA LEU A 46 2.81 -21.92 -1.79
C LEU A 46 2.44 -23.04 -2.76
N LYS A 47 2.06 -24.21 -2.21
CA LYS A 47 1.77 -25.38 -3.02
C LYS A 47 0.49 -25.22 -3.84
N HIS A 48 -0.60 -24.77 -3.22
CA HIS A 48 -1.92 -24.81 -3.83
C HIS A 48 -2.33 -23.49 -4.47
N ILE A 49 -1.74 -22.35 -4.13
CA ILE A 49 -2.08 -21.04 -4.72
C ILE A 49 -1.02 -20.62 -5.73
N TYR A 50 0.26 -20.65 -5.34
CA TYR A 50 1.36 -20.28 -6.23
C TYR A 50 1.85 -21.43 -7.13
N ALA A 51 1.47 -22.68 -6.83
CA ALA A 51 2.03 -23.88 -7.47
C ALA A 51 3.58 -23.95 -7.40
N GLN A 52 4.17 -23.38 -6.35
CA GLN A 52 5.61 -23.31 -6.16
C GLN A 52 6.10 -24.28 -5.08
N PRO A 53 7.26 -24.92 -5.27
CA PRO A 53 7.90 -25.67 -4.20
C PRO A 53 8.47 -24.73 -3.12
N LEU A 54 8.65 -25.25 -1.92
CA LEU A 54 9.46 -24.59 -0.89
C LEU A 54 10.93 -24.65 -1.31
N MET A 55 11.54 -23.50 -1.59
CA MET A 55 12.98 -23.37 -1.75
C MET A 55 13.65 -23.03 -0.41
N GLY A 56 14.89 -23.47 -0.26
CA GLY A 56 15.66 -23.30 0.99
C GLY A 56 15.93 -21.84 1.33
N ALA A 57 15.57 -21.45 2.57
CA ALA A 57 15.81 -20.14 3.15
C ALA A 57 16.62 -20.23 4.46
N GLN A 58 17.42 -21.30 4.62
CA GLN A 58 18.13 -21.65 5.86
C GLN A 58 19.03 -20.51 6.38
N LYS A 59 19.61 -19.74 5.45
CA LYS A 59 20.45 -18.56 5.74
C LYS A 59 19.74 -17.50 6.58
N TYR A 60 18.41 -17.49 6.62
CA TYR A 60 17.58 -16.49 7.30
C TYR A 60 16.89 -17.02 8.55
N GLU A 61 17.19 -18.23 8.99
CA GLU A 61 16.51 -18.83 10.14
C GLU A 61 16.95 -18.24 11.48
N SER A 62 18.21 -17.81 11.58
CA SER A 62 18.79 -17.20 12.78
C SER A 62 18.65 -15.68 12.85
N ASP A 63 18.22 -15.02 11.78
CA ASP A 63 18.04 -13.56 11.75
C ASP A 63 16.72 -13.17 12.42
N GLU A 64 16.79 -12.43 13.53
CA GLU A 64 15.63 -12.00 14.32
C GLU A 64 14.63 -11.16 13.52
N ASN A 65 15.04 -10.52 12.41
CA ASN A 65 14.13 -9.75 11.53
C ASN A 65 13.26 -10.65 10.63
N PHE A 66 13.65 -11.92 10.45
CA PHE A 66 13.00 -12.90 9.57
C PHE A 66 12.50 -14.12 10.31
N LYS A 67 13.04 -14.43 11.48
CA LYS A 67 12.64 -15.54 12.35
C LYS A 67 11.14 -15.60 12.66
N PRO A 68 10.41 -14.48 12.86
CA PRO A 68 8.97 -14.54 13.15
C PRO A 68 8.10 -15.00 11.97
N TYR A 69 8.65 -15.05 10.75
CA TYR A 69 7.88 -15.23 9.52
C TYR A 69 8.21 -16.57 8.84
N PRO A 70 7.22 -17.37 8.44
CA PRO A 70 7.40 -18.40 7.43
C PRO A 70 7.93 -17.78 6.14
N LYS A 71 8.93 -18.41 5.54
CA LYS A 71 9.70 -17.81 4.44
C LYS A 71 10.22 -18.82 3.42
N THR A 72 10.43 -18.35 2.21
CA THR A 72 11.03 -19.13 1.11
C THR A 72 11.73 -18.20 0.12
N ILE A 73 12.44 -18.78 -0.85
CA ILE A 73 13.02 -18.04 -1.95
C ILE A 73 12.17 -18.24 -3.20
N PHE A 74 11.77 -17.14 -3.83
CA PHE A 74 11.19 -17.16 -5.18
C PHE A 74 12.26 -16.73 -6.18
N TYR A 75 12.15 -17.25 -7.40
CA TYR A 75 12.83 -16.68 -8.55
C TYR A 75 11.82 -15.85 -9.34
N ASP A 76 12.01 -14.54 -9.32
CA ASP A 76 11.25 -13.63 -10.17
C ASP A 76 11.82 -13.72 -11.59
N VAL A 77 11.11 -14.46 -12.45
CA VAL A 77 11.53 -14.68 -13.84
C VAL A 77 11.57 -13.36 -14.62
N ALA A 78 10.67 -12.41 -14.31
CA ALA A 78 10.59 -11.14 -15.03
C ALA A 78 11.77 -10.23 -14.66
N ALA A 79 12.13 -10.17 -13.37
CA ALA A 79 13.28 -9.42 -12.89
C ALA A 79 14.62 -10.18 -13.07
N GLN A 80 14.57 -11.47 -13.37
CA GLN A 80 15.72 -12.39 -13.35
C GLN A 80 16.46 -12.43 -12.00
N GLU A 81 15.73 -12.24 -10.90
CA GLU A 81 16.29 -12.08 -9.56
C GLU A 81 15.69 -13.07 -8.56
N GLN A 82 16.45 -13.42 -7.52
CA GLN A 82 15.91 -14.12 -6.36
C GLN A 82 15.29 -13.13 -5.38
N GLN A 83 14.17 -13.53 -4.79
CA GLN A 83 13.47 -12.76 -3.78
C GLN A 83 13.27 -13.62 -2.52
N LEU A 84 13.52 -13.05 -1.35
CA LEU A 84 13.10 -13.64 -0.09
C LEU A 84 11.63 -13.26 0.14
N VAL A 85 10.77 -14.28 0.21
CA VAL A 85 9.33 -14.10 0.42
C VAL A 85 8.99 -14.46 1.85
N LEU A 86 8.32 -13.54 2.55
CA LEU A 86 7.86 -13.68 3.92
C LEU A 86 6.34 -13.65 3.94
N MET A 87 5.72 -14.67 4.55
CA MET A 87 4.29 -14.63 4.82
C MET A 87 4.04 -14.00 6.19
N HIS A 88 3.30 -12.90 6.19
CA HIS A 88 2.88 -12.27 7.42
C HIS A 88 1.65 -12.97 8.03
N PRO A 89 1.34 -12.74 9.33
CA PRO A 89 0.17 -13.29 9.98
C PRO A 89 -1.14 -12.96 9.24
N VAL A 90 -2.05 -13.93 9.19
CA VAL A 90 -3.37 -13.77 8.56
C VAL A 90 -4.21 -12.74 9.33
N VAL A 91 -4.77 -11.77 8.62
CA VAL A 91 -5.72 -10.80 9.17
C VAL A 91 -7.14 -11.24 8.82
N VAL A 92 -7.93 -11.54 9.84
CA VAL A 92 -9.35 -11.91 9.69
C VAL A 92 -10.22 -10.66 9.87
N TYR A 93 -11.14 -10.43 8.93
CA TYR A 93 -12.03 -9.27 8.96
C TYR A 93 -13.40 -9.62 8.36
N LYS A 94 -14.34 -8.67 8.41
CA LYS A 94 -15.63 -8.78 7.72
C LYS A 94 -15.71 -7.76 6.60
N ASN A 95 -16.19 -8.15 5.42
CA ASN A 95 -16.45 -7.23 4.32
C ASN A 95 -17.69 -6.35 4.59
N ALA A 96 -18.05 -5.48 3.64
CA ALA A 96 -19.22 -4.61 3.74
C ALA A 96 -20.55 -5.38 3.90
N ASN A 97 -20.61 -6.62 3.40
CA ASN A 97 -21.76 -7.53 3.54
C ASN A 97 -21.71 -8.37 4.83
N ASN A 98 -20.83 -8.04 5.78
CA ASN A 98 -20.66 -8.74 7.06
C ASN A 98 -20.19 -10.20 6.91
N GLU A 99 -19.63 -10.57 5.77
CA GLU A 99 -19.06 -11.90 5.50
C GLU A 99 -17.58 -11.93 5.88
N ILE A 100 -17.12 -13.05 6.45
CA ILE A 100 -15.72 -13.20 6.88
C ILE A 100 -14.78 -13.28 5.68
N ARG A 101 -13.65 -12.60 5.79
CA ARG A 101 -12.54 -12.57 4.84
C ARG A 101 -11.21 -12.76 5.56
N TYR A 102 -10.24 -13.28 4.82
CA TYR A 102 -8.88 -13.53 5.30
C TYR A 102 -7.91 -12.81 4.38
N PHE A 103 -7.23 -11.80 4.90
CA PHE A 103 -6.19 -11.06 4.20
C PHE A 103 -4.81 -11.65 4.55
N ILE A 104 -4.03 -11.93 3.52
CA ILE A 104 -2.64 -12.38 3.62
C ILE A 104 -1.75 -11.40 2.87
N LEU A 105 -0.67 -11.01 3.53
CA LEU A 105 0.42 -10.23 2.97
C LEU A 105 1.63 -11.15 2.76
N MET A 106 2.09 -11.24 1.52
CA MET A 106 3.37 -11.85 1.16
C MET A 106 4.36 -10.72 0.87
N GLU A 107 5.29 -10.45 1.76
CA GLU A 107 6.35 -9.45 1.55
C GLU A 107 7.48 -10.08 0.72
N LYS A 108 7.97 -9.38 -0.30
CA LYS A 108 8.98 -9.87 -1.24
C LYS A 108 10.18 -8.92 -1.27
N LEU A 109 11.27 -9.38 -0.66
CA LEU A 109 12.50 -8.62 -0.52
C LEU A 109 13.45 -8.99 -1.66
N HIS A 110 14.01 -7.96 -2.32
CA HIS A 110 15.08 -8.15 -3.30
C HIS A 110 16.35 -8.67 -2.62
N LEU A 111 17.00 -9.64 -3.23
CA LEU A 111 18.31 -10.14 -2.81
C LEU A 111 19.42 -9.58 -3.69
N ASP A 112 20.58 -9.29 -3.10
CA ASP A 112 21.79 -8.92 -3.81
C ASP A 112 22.49 -10.15 -4.42
N GLY A 113 23.59 -9.92 -5.14
CA GLY A 113 24.38 -11.00 -5.78
C GLY A 113 25.01 -12.00 -4.80
N ASN A 114 25.05 -11.66 -3.50
CA ASN A 114 25.52 -12.54 -2.43
C ASN A 114 24.35 -13.25 -1.71
N GLY A 115 23.13 -13.06 -2.21
CA GLY A 115 21.91 -13.60 -1.64
C GLY A 115 21.62 -13.01 -0.25
N TYR A 116 21.82 -11.71 -0.03
CA TYR A 116 21.35 -10.99 1.15
C TYR A 116 20.28 -9.96 0.77
N PRO A 117 19.30 -9.66 1.64
CA PRO A 117 18.33 -8.61 1.40
C PRO A 117 19.02 -7.29 1.07
N LYS A 118 18.56 -6.62 0.01
CA LYS A 118 19.09 -5.33 -0.39
C LYS A 118 18.61 -4.25 0.58
N MET A 119 19.47 -3.91 1.54
CA MET A 119 19.21 -2.90 2.56
C MET A 119 19.73 -1.53 2.08
N CYS A 120 18.87 -0.71 1.48
CA CYS A 120 19.17 0.71 1.27
C CYS A 120 18.05 1.58 1.82
N ASN A 121 18.36 2.83 2.18
CA ASN A 121 17.37 3.71 2.85
C ASN A 121 16.09 3.90 2.02
N ALA A 122 16.24 4.11 0.71
CA ALA A 122 15.13 4.26 -0.22
C ALA A 122 14.59 2.92 -0.78
N CYS A 123 15.18 1.78 -0.39
CA CYS A 123 14.74 0.47 -0.88
C CYS A 123 13.47 0.07 -0.13
N SER A 124 12.41 -0.23 -0.87
CA SER A 124 11.18 -0.84 -0.36
C SER A 124 11.05 -2.27 -0.91
N ALA A 125 10.40 -3.14 -0.16
CA ALA A 125 10.01 -4.46 -0.63
C ALA A 125 8.74 -4.34 -1.50
N LYS A 126 8.49 -5.36 -2.33
CA LYS A 126 7.18 -5.52 -2.98
C LYS A 126 6.28 -6.37 -2.11
N ALA A 127 5.00 -6.46 -2.46
CA ALA A 127 4.11 -7.44 -1.84
C ALA A 127 3.14 -8.09 -2.81
N ASP A 128 2.68 -9.27 -2.42
CA ASP A 128 1.41 -9.80 -2.90
C ASP A 128 0.35 -9.67 -1.81
N PHE A 129 -0.81 -9.17 -2.21
CA PHE A 129 -2.00 -9.08 -1.37
C PHE A 129 -2.98 -10.15 -1.80
N LEU A 130 -3.42 -10.99 -0.87
CA LEU A 130 -4.35 -12.08 -1.15
C LEU A 130 -5.56 -11.99 -0.22
N ILE A 131 -6.77 -12.08 -0.78
CA ILE A 131 -8.02 -12.09 -0.02
C ILE A 131 -8.75 -13.41 -0.26
N PHE A 132 -8.96 -14.17 0.82
CA PHE A 132 -9.67 -15.44 0.79
C PHE A 132 -11.05 -15.35 1.44
N LYS A 133 -11.95 -16.22 0.99
CA LYS A 133 -13.24 -16.53 1.62
C LYS A 133 -13.30 -18.03 1.93
N ARG A 134 -13.65 -18.38 3.17
CA ARG A 134 -13.94 -19.78 3.55
C ARG A 134 -15.26 -20.23 2.92
N GLN A 135 -15.25 -21.41 2.32
CA GLN A 135 -16.38 -22.07 1.67
C GLN A 135 -17.10 -23.00 2.64
N LEU A 136 -18.25 -23.54 2.23
CA LEU A 136 -19.04 -24.48 3.04
C LEU A 136 -18.33 -25.83 3.27
N ASP A 137 -17.43 -26.23 2.38
CA ASP A 137 -16.60 -27.43 2.50
C ASP A 137 -15.31 -27.20 3.31
N ASP A 138 -15.26 -26.11 4.09
CA ASP A 138 -14.11 -25.65 4.87
C ASP A 138 -12.84 -25.30 4.08
N SER A 139 -12.90 -25.35 2.76
CA SER A 139 -11.83 -24.85 1.91
C SER A 139 -11.80 -23.32 1.88
N PHE A 140 -10.68 -22.76 1.46
CA PHE A 140 -10.50 -21.33 1.24
C PHE A 140 -10.39 -21.07 -0.26
N TYR A 141 -11.18 -20.10 -0.73
CA TYR A 141 -11.16 -19.64 -2.10
C TYR A 141 -10.55 -18.24 -2.19
N LEU A 142 -9.56 -18.04 -3.06
CA LEU A 142 -8.92 -16.77 -3.35
C LEU A 142 -9.84 -15.91 -4.21
N ILE A 143 -10.57 -15.00 -3.58
CA ILE A 143 -11.59 -14.17 -4.25
C ILE A 143 -11.00 -12.92 -4.90
N ASN A 144 -9.88 -12.40 -4.38
CA ASN A 144 -9.20 -11.24 -4.94
C ASN A 144 -7.71 -11.28 -4.62
N TYR A 145 -6.89 -10.70 -5.50
CA TYR A 145 -5.46 -10.54 -5.26
C TYR A 145 -4.89 -9.32 -5.99
N GLN A 146 -3.74 -8.85 -5.51
CA GLN A 146 -2.84 -7.97 -6.23
C GLN A 146 -1.43 -8.55 -6.11
N LEU A 147 -0.87 -8.99 -7.23
CA LEU A 147 0.51 -9.47 -7.29
C LEU A 147 1.46 -8.30 -7.55
N ASN A 148 2.68 -8.41 -7.03
CA ASN A 148 3.77 -7.46 -7.27
C ASN A 148 3.39 -6.00 -6.97
N ALA A 149 2.55 -5.77 -5.95
CA ALA A 149 2.27 -4.43 -5.47
C ALA A 149 3.61 -3.75 -5.11
N ASP A 150 3.86 -2.66 -5.81
CA ASP A 150 5.01 -1.78 -5.66
C ASP A 150 4.58 -0.42 -5.14
N ASP A 151 5.54 0.50 -5.03
CA ASP A 151 5.34 1.84 -4.47
C ASP A 151 4.68 1.82 -3.07
N LEU A 152 5.01 0.78 -2.31
CA LEU A 152 4.50 0.59 -0.96
C LEU A 152 5.39 1.31 0.05
N PRO A 153 4.79 1.85 1.14
CA PRO A 153 5.55 2.47 2.21
C PRO A 153 6.61 1.51 2.74
N GLY A 154 7.87 1.92 2.69
CA GLY A 154 8.99 1.04 2.98
C GLY A 154 10.29 1.78 3.24
N GLY A 155 11.30 1.03 3.66
CA GLY A 155 12.64 1.53 3.89
C GLY A 155 13.55 0.43 4.43
N ALA A 156 14.85 0.56 4.18
CA ALA A 156 15.84 -0.47 4.51
C ALA A 156 15.46 -1.86 3.94
N GLY A 157 14.90 -1.90 2.72
CA GLY A 157 14.52 -3.13 2.03
C GLY A 157 13.29 -3.85 2.58
N ARG A 158 12.53 -3.22 3.49
CA ARG A 158 11.33 -3.77 4.14
C ARG A 158 10.12 -2.89 3.91
N LEU A 159 8.92 -3.47 4.03
CA LEU A 159 7.68 -2.73 4.14
C LEU A 159 7.55 -2.07 5.52
N LYS A 160 6.96 -0.88 5.56
CA LYS A 160 6.50 -0.19 6.78
C LYS A 160 5.00 -0.40 7.04
N LEU A 161 4.46 -1.49 6.51
CA LEU A 161 3.07 -1.89 6.67
C LEU A 161 2.92 -2.71 7.96
N ASP A 162 2.32 -2.12 8.99
CA ASP A 162 2.12 -2.76 10.30
C ASP A 162 0.75 -3.44 10.38
N LEU A 163 0.76 -4.78 10.38
CA LEU A 163 -0.48 -5.57 10.47
C LEU A 163 -1.19 -5.48 11.81
N LYS A 164 -0.51 -5.08 12.89
CA LYS A 164 -1.19 -4.80 14.16
C LYS A 164 -2.07 -3.57 14.02
N GLN A 165 -1.54 -2.50 13.42
CA GLN A 165 -2.32 -1.29 13.12
C GLN A 165 -3.45 -1.59 12.13
N ILE A 166 -3.17 -2.35 11.06
CA ILE A 166 -4.21 -2.74 10.11
C ILE A 166 -5.33 -3.48 10.82
N LYS A 167 -5.01 -4.46 11.66
CA LYS A 167 -6.02 -5.21 12.40
C LYS A 167 -6.83 -4.31 13.35
N GLN A 168 -6.20 -3.31 13.96
CA GLN A 168 -6.83 -2.38 14.90
C GLN A 168 -7.75 -1.36 14.23
N HIS A 169 -7.44 -0.93 13.01
CA HIS A 169 -8.16 0.16 12.33
C HIS A 169 -9.07 -0.31 11.18
N LEU A 170 -9.28 -1.63 11.04
CA LEU A 170 -10.24 -2.20 10.09
C LEU A 170 -11.64 -1.61 10.28
N GLN A 171 -12.14 -0.93 9.26
CA GLN A 171 -13.46 -0.31 9.27
C GLN A 171 -13.98 -0.03 7.85
N PRO A 172 -15.26 0.35 7.70
CA PRO A 172 -15.75 0.95 6.46
C PRO A 172 -14.99 2.23 6.12
N ILE A 173 -14.38 2.24 4.94
CA ILE A 173 -13.67 3.39 4.36
C ILE A 173 -14.34 3.85 3.05
N GLY A 174 -15.54 3.34 2.79
CA GLY A 174 -16.41 3.63 1.65
C GLY A 174 -17.73 2.88 1.83
N LYS A 175 -18.75 3.23 1.05
CA LYS A 175 -20.09 2.64 1.16
C LYS A 175 -20.08 1.11 1.15
N ASP A 176 -19.35 0.53 0.21
CA ASP A 176 -19.21 -0.91 0.01
C ASP A 176 -17.75 -1.38 0.12
N LEU A 177 -16.90 -0.59 0.81
CA LEU A 177 -15.47 -0.81 0.90
C LEU A 177 -15.01 -0.88 2.36
N ILE A 178 -14.43 -2.01 2.71
CA ILE A 178 -13.68 -2.18 3.96
C ILE A 178 -12.19 -1.97 3.67
N GLY A 179 -11.49 -1.43 4.65
CA GLY A 179 -10.06 -1.26 4.61
C GLY A 179 -9.54 -0.87 5.98
N SER A 180 -8.33 -0.36 6.02
CA SER A 180 -7.70 0.09 7.26
C SER A 180 -6.72 1.19 6.96
N TYR A 181 -6.55 2.12 7.90
CA TYR A 181 -5.43 3.05 7.88
C TYR A 181 -4.29 2.59 8.80
N PHE A 182 -3.07 3.03 8.51
CA PHE A 182 -1.87 2.76 9.32
C PHE A 182 -0.82 3.86 9.11
N ILE A 183 0.15 3.93 10.01
CA ILE A 183 1.29 4.86 9.93
C ILE A 183 2.51 4.14 9.36
N GLY A 184 3.13 4.72 8.35
CA GLY A 184 4.49 4.39 7.93
C GLY A 184 5.49 5.38 8.54
N HIS A 185 6.55 4.88 9.17
CA HIS A 185 7.60 5.70 9.79
C HIS A 185 8.89 5.73 8.96
N TYR A 186 9.46 6.92 8.84
CA TYR A 186 10.64 7.22 8.05
C TYR A 186 11.66 8.01 8.88
N THR A 187 12.93 7.76 8.64
CA THR A 187 14.03 8.52 9.23
C THR A 187 14.90 9.07 8.10
N GLY A 188 15.02 10.39 8.05
CA GLY A 188 15.85 11.11 7.10
C GLY A 188 17.31 11.17 7.54
N ALA A 189 18.16 11.65 6.63
CA ALA A 189 19.53 12.01 6.97
C ALA A 189 19.54 13.16 8.00
N GLY A 190 20.46 13.10 8.97
CA GLY A 190 20.56 14.14 10.00
C GLY A 190 19.58 14.00 11.18
N GLY A 191 18.83 12.90 11.27
CA GLY A 191 18.04 12.56 12.44
C GLY A 191 16.61 13.11 12.44
N GLU A 192 16.14 13.69 11.35
CA GLU A 192 14.71 14.01 11.18
C GLU A 192 13.89 12.71 11.08
N ALA A 193 12.80 12.64 11.84
CA ALA A 193 11.88 11.51 11.81
C ALA A 193 10.51 11.97 11.28
N GLY A 194 10.10 11.39 10.16
CA GLY A 194 8.81 11.64 9.53
C GLY A 194 7.89 10.43 9.64
N SER A 195 6.60 10.65 9.47
CA SER A 195 5.63 9.57 9.32
C SER A 195 4.44 10.03 8.50
N GLU A 196 3.85 9.10 7.76
CA GLU A 196 2.72 9.34 6.85
C GLU A 196 1.58 8.37 7.16
N TRP A 197 0.35 8.84 6.97
CA TRP A 197 -0.85 8.04 7.05
C TRP A 197 -1.12 7.39 5.71
N TYR A 198 -1.38 6.09 5.71
CA TYR A 198 -1.77 5.35 4.54
C TYR A 198 -3.12 4.70 4.76
N ASN A 199 -3.85 4.49 3.66
CA ASN A 199 -5.06 3.68 3.62
C ASN A 199 -4.81 2.43 2.78
N LEU A 200 -5.15 1.26 3.32
CA LEU A 200 -5.21 -0.02 2.61
C LEU A 200 -6.67 -0.33 2.24
N PHE A 201 -6.95 -0.44 0.95
CA PHE A 201 -8.26 -0.79 0.43
C PHE A 201 -8.36 -2.31 0.23
N LEU A 202 -9.39 -2.95 0.80
CA LEU A 202 -9.60 -4.41 0.75
C LEU A 202 -10.92 -4.76 0.06
N PRO A 203 -11.10 -4.46 -1.24
CA PRO A 203 -12.32 -4.82 -1.94
C PRO A 203 -12.36 -6.32 -2.24
N ASP A 204 -13.56 -6.90 -2.28
CA ASP A 204 -13.76 -8.26 -2.78
C ASP A 204 -13.55 -8.38 -4.31
N LYS A 205 -13.62 -7.26 -5.03
CA LYS A 205 -13.40 -7.16 -6.49
C LYS A 205 -12.70 -5.84 -6.84
N GLY A 206 -11.77 -5.88 -7.78
CA GLY A 206 -11.00 -4.71 -8.18
C GLY A 206 -9.67 -4.61 -7.43
N LYS A 207 -8.97 -3.48 -7.57
CA LYS A 207 -7.59 -3.32 -7.11
C LYS A 207 -7.50 -3.26 -5.58
N ILE A 208 -6.70 -4.15 -5.00
CA ILE A 208 -6.21 -4.00 -3.62
C ILE A 208 -5.05 -3.01 -3.67
N GLN A 209 -5.12 -1.93 -2.90
CA GLN A 209 -4.10 -0.88 -2.97
C GLN A 209 -3.86 -0.19 -1.64
N VAL A 210 -2.63 0.29 -1.49
CA VAL A 210 -2.23 1.24 -0.45
C VAL A 210 -2.16 2.62 -1.09
N VAL A 211 -2.71 3.63 -0.43
CA VAL A 211 -2.71 5.02 -0.90
C VAL A 211 -2.29 5.92 0.24
N ASP A 212 -1.36 6.84 -0.04
CA ASP A 212 -0.99 7.91 0.89
C ASP A 212 -2.17 8.85 1.14
N ILE A 213 -2.30 9.28 2.39
CA ILE A 213 -3.27 10.27 2.84
C ILE A 213 -2.56 11.59 3.10
N GLY A 214 -1.41 11.56 3.76
CA GLY A 214 -0.66 12.75 4.16
C GLY A 214 0.08 12.56 5.48
N LEU A 215 0.68 13.64 5.98
CA LEU A 215 1.55 13.60 7.16
C LEU A 215 0.84 12.98 8.39
N ALA A 216 1.50 12.03 9.05
CA ALA A 216 1.10 11.49 10.35
C ALA A 216 1.86 12.13 11.52
N GLY A 217 3.09 12.58 11.26
CA GLY A 217 3.90 13.29 12.24
C GLY A 217 5.30 13.61 11.70
N ASN A 218 5.96 14.55 12.35
CA ASN A 218 7.33 14.97 12.05
C ASN A 218 8.06 15.34 13.35
N ASP A 219 9.34 15.05 13.45
CA ASP A 219 10.22 15.50 14.53
C ASP A 219 11.57 15.90 13.96
N SER A 220 11.82 17.21 13.94
CA SER A 220 13.07 17.79 13.43
C SER A 220 14.02 18.25 14.55
N ARG A 221 13.73 17.92 15.82
CA ARG A 221 14.55 18.38 16.97
C ARG A 221 16.00 17.92 16.88
N SER A 222 16.23 16.68 16.49
CA SER A 222 17.60 16.16 16.33
C SER A 222 18.36 16.84 15.20
N PHE A 223 17.67 17.21 14.12
CA PHE A 223 18.27 17.91 12.99
C PHE A 223 18.67 19.35 13.37
N TYR A 224 17.85 20.02 14.17
CA TYR A 224 18.07 21.39 14.63
C TYR A 224 18.58 21.46 16.08
N ALA A 225 19.38 20.47 16.52
CA ALA A 225 19.84 20.39 17.91
C ALA A 225 20.57 21.66 18.39
N ASP A 226 21.37 22.28 17.51
CA ASP A 226 22.13 23.50 17.81
C ASP A 226 21.32 24.80 17.62
N ARG A 227 20.10 24.69 17.06
CA ARG A 227 19.22 25.83 16.77
C ARG A 227 17.75 25.46 17.00
N PRO A 228 17.38 25.13 18.25
CA PRO A 228 16.07 24.56 18.58
C PRO A 228 14.90 25.46 18.15
N GLU A 229 15.11 26.77 18.00
CA GLU A 229 14.12 27.72 17.51
C GLU A 229 13.60 27.41 16.09
N TYR A 230 14.35 26.66 15.28
CA TYR A 230 13.92 26.20 13.95
C TYR A 230 13.35 24.77 13.94
N SER A 231 13.36 24.08 15.09
CA SER A 231 12.79 22.74 15.19
C SER A 231 11.27 22.78 15.21
N SER A 232 10.63 21.67 14.83
CA SER A 232 9.21 21.46 15.06
C SER A 232 8.93 19.99 15.39
N VAL A 233 7.88 19.78 16.18
CA VAL A 233 7.30 18.46 16.43
C VAL A 233 5.84 18.52 16.03
N THR A 234 5.46 17.70 15.06
CA THR A 234 4.08 17.51 14.63
C THR A 234 3.62 16.11 14.98
N THR A 235 2.46 16.03 15.63
CA THR A 235 1.72 14.78 15.81
C THR A 235 0.35 14.92 15.18
N SER A 236 -0.29 13.81 14.84
CA SER A 236 -1.65 13.86 14.30
C SER A 236 -2.52 12.69 14.71
N THR A 237 -3.82 12.88 14.57
CA THR A 237 -4.83 11.83 14.72
C THR A 237 -5.72 11.80 13.49
N LEU A 238 -6.14 10.61 13.09
CA LEU A 238 -6.93 10.38 11.89
C LEU A 238 -8.32 9.84 12.25
N LYS A 239 -9.34 10.34 11.54
CA LYS A 239 -10.72 9.84 11.64
C LYS A 239 -11.33 9.67 10.24
N VAL A 240 -11.92 8.51 9.98
CA VAL A 240 -12.75 8.28 8.78
C VAL A 240 -14.11 8.96 8.95
N VAL A 241 -14.61 9.62 7.90
CA VAL A 241 -15.87 10.38 7.89
C VAL A 241 -16.85 9.72 6.91
N PRO A 242 -17.72 8.80 7.38
CA PRO A 242 -18.71 8.15 6.51
C PRO A 242 -19.65 9.14 5.82
N ASN A 243 -19.89 8.97 4.51
CA ASN A 243 -20.74 9.88 3.73
C ASN A 243 -21.42 9.23 2.50
N ASP A 244 -21.75 7.94 2.55
CA ASP A 244 -22.38 7.15 1.47
C ASP A 244 -21.65 7.16 0.11
N GLN A 245 -20.47 7.78 0.02
CA GLN A 245 -19.65 7.77 -1.18
C GLN A 245 -18.89 6.43 -1.32
N ALA A 246 -18.43 6.14 -2.53
CA ALA A 246 -17.59 4.97 -2.81
C ALA A 246 -16.32 4.93 -1.96
N TYR A 247 -15.78 6.10 -1.63
CA TYR A 247 -14.63 6.29 -0.74
C TYR A 247 -14.99 7.39 0.27
N TYR A 248 -14.85 7.08 1.55
CA TYR A 248 -15.12 8.02 2.62
C TYR A 248 -13.97 9.01 2.78
N PRO A 249 -14.26 10.31 2.98
CA PRO A 249 -13.25 11.27 3.38
C PRO A 249 -12.59 10.88 4.69
N VAL A 250 -11.40 11.41 4.87
CA VAL A 250 -10.63 11.27 6.11
C VAL A 250 -10.35 12.65 6.68
N GLU A 251 -10.51 12.83 7.98
CA GLU A 251 -10.07 14.03 8.68
C GLU A 251 -8.80 13.73 9.46
N VAL A 252 -7.79 14.59 9.31
CA VAL A 252 -6.58 14.56 10.12
C VAL A 252 -6.51 15.84 10.94
N THR A 253 -6.29 15.68 12.25
CA THR A 253 -6.05 16.79 13.18
C THR A 253 -4.59 16.79 13.56
N TYR A 254 -3.91 17.90 13.27
CA TYR A 254 -2.49 18.12 13.50
C TYR A 254 -2.29 18.94 14.76
N GLN A 255 -1.26 18.60 15.53
CA GLN A 255 -0.74 19.40 16.63
C GLN A 255 0.75 19.62 16.39
N THR A 256 1.12 20.88 16.11
CA THR A 256 2.50 21.25 15.79
C THR A 256 3.04 22.21 16.83
N LEU A 257 4.13 21.80 17.51
CA LEU A 257 4.91 22.66 18.39
C LEU A 257 6.19 23.08 17.67
N ASP A 258 6.25 24.35 17.28
CA ASP A 258 7.48 24.97 16.77
C ASP A 258 8.39 25.34 17.95
N GLY A 259 9.69 25.17 17.81
CA GLY A 259 10.65 25.44 18.89
C GLY A 259 10.73 26.91 19.32
N ALA A 260 10.23 27.84 18.49
CA ALA A 260 10.07 29.24 18.82
C ALA A 260 8.76 29.57 19.57
N LYS A 261 7.86 28.59 19.78
CA LYS A 261 6.54 28.78 20.38
C LYS A 261 6.39 27.97 21.67
N GLU A 262 5.64 28.53 22.62
CA GLU A 262 5.32 27.84 23.88
C GLU A 262 4.11 26.89 23.77
N LYS A 263 3.24 27.13 22.79
CA LYS A 263 1.97 26.39 22.62
C LYS A 263 1.88 25.80 21.22
N PRO A 264 1.34 24.57 21.09
CA PRO A 264 1.13 23.96 19.80
C PRO A 264 0.02 24.68 19.02
N VAL A 265 0.19 24.77 17.71
CA VAL A 265 -0.86 25.14 16.77
C VAL A 265 -1.65 23.88 16.43
N VAL A 266 -2.98 24.00 16.42
CA VAL A 266 -3.88 22.91 16.03
C VAL A 266 -4.49 23.24 14.69
N GLU A 267 -4.29 22.36 13.72
CA GLU A 267 -4.86 22.48 12.37
C GLU A 267 -5.67 21.23 12.04
N LYS A 268 -6.67 21.37 11.16
CA LYS A 268 -7.47 20.25 10.69
C LYS A 268 -7.57 20.29 9.17
N SER A 269 -7.36 19.13 8.55
CA SER A 269 -7.54 18.94 7.13
C SER A 269 -8.49 17.80 6.85
N ARG A 270 -9.26 17.94 5.77
CA ARG A 270 -10.08 16.87 5.22
C ARG A 270 -9.47 16.39 3.91
N PHE A 271 -9.28 15.10 3.81
CA PHE A 271 -8.74 14.42 2.64
C PHE A 271 -9.88 13.73 1.91
N ILE A 272 -10.05 14.05 0.62
CA ILE A 272 -11.08 13.45 -0.23
C ILE A 272 -10.38 12.63 -1.31
N PHE A 273 -10.76 11.37 -1.44
CA PHE A 273 -10.20 10.49 -2.46
C PHE A 273 -10.67 10.91 -3.85
N ASP A 274 -9.73 11.23 -4.73
CA ASP A 274 -9.98 11.49 -6.14
C ASP A 274 -9.67 10.23 -6.97
N VAL A 275 -10.71 9.65 -7.55
CA VAL A 275 -10.63 8.43 -8.36
C VAL A 275 -9.79 8.66 -9.63
N LYS A 276 -9.73 9.89 -10.15
CA LYS A 276 -8.97 10.18 -11.38
C LYS A 276 -7.46 10.12 -11.15
N THR A 277 -7.00 10.68 -10.04
CA THR A 277 -5.59 10.70 -9.66
C THR A 277 -5.20 9.51 -8.78
N ASN A 278 -6.18 8.72 -8.32
CA ASN A 278 -6.00 7.60 -7.40
C ASN A 278 -5.28 8.02 -6.10
N ALA A 279 -5.60 9.21 -5.60
CA ALA A 279 -4.94 9.83 -4.46
C ALA A 279 -5.94 10.56 -3.55
N TYR A 280 -5.57 10.75 -2.28
CA TYR A 280 -6.27 11.65 -1.39
C TYR A 280 -5.83 13.10 -1.65
N ILE A 281 -6.80 14.00 -1.80
CA ILE A 281 -6.56 15.43 -1.99
C ILE A 281 -6.89 16.17 -0.70
N GLU A 282 -5.90 16.90 -0.18
CA GLU A 282 -6.06 17.70 1.03
C GLU A 282 -6.93 18.93 0.80
N GLN A 283 -7.87 19.16 1.72
CA GLN A 283 -8.67 20.37 1.84
C GLN A 283 -8.54 20.90 3.27
N LYS A 284 -7.81 22.00 3.45
CA LYS A 284 -7.68 22.65 4.76
C LYS A 284 -9.03 23.12 5.26
N ILE A 285 -9.40 22.73 6.47
CA ILE A 285 -10.61 23.20 7.13
C ILE A 285 -10.23 24.52 7.81
N LYS A 286 -10.75 25.65 7.32
CA LYS A 286 -10.54 26.95 7.98
C LYS A 286 -10.97 26.83 9.43
N SER A 287 -10.04 27.00 10.36
CA SER A 287 -10.32 27.18 11.77
C SER A 287 -11.18 28.44 11.92
N ILE A 288 -12.42 28.25 12.37
CA ILE A 288 -13.18 29.34 12.97
C ILE A 288 -12.53 29.51 14.34
N ASN A 289 -11.66 30.51 14.48
CA ASN A 289 -11.02 30.83 15.76
C ASN A 289 -12.13 30.99 16.82
N ASN A 290 -12.04 30.22 17.91
CA ASN A 290 -12.74 30.50 19.16
C ASN A 290 -11.89 31.48 19.97
#